data_AF-A0A520II86-F1
#
_entry.id   AF-A0A520II86-F1
#
_cell.length_a   1.000
_cell.length_b   1.000
_cell.length_c   1.000
_cell.angle_alpha   90.00
_cell.angle_beta   90.00
_cell.angle_gamma   90.00
#
_symmetry.space_group_name_H-M   'P 1'
#
loop_
_entity.id
_entity.type
_entity.pdbx_description
1 polymer ?
#
loop_
_entity_poly.entity_id
_entity_poly.type
_entity_poly.pdbx_seq_one_letter_code
_entity_poly.pdbx_strand_id
1 'polypeptide(L)'
;MNPTAGPSRSIRSSPALRAILRNLGWLLASRGVLGVLSLFYLGFATRSLGVVDFGRFALITGAAQAITTLVGFQTWQIIVQYGVDPLQQGQSGKLARLLRCALVLDIISATAGIALAAAILTFASGALGIPDALRQNTLIFAVVTLLSIRSTPLGILRLRDRFAHAALADSMTPVARFLGSLYALAFDPSIRGFLIAWGAAELATAAAYWILVARGDDLPLLRSVPAEPR
;
A
#
# COMPACT_ATOMS: atom_id res chain seq x y z
N MET A 1 9.81 50.07 41.53
CA MET A 1 8.75 49.21 40.96
C MET A 1 8.45 49.73 39.55
N ASN A 2 9.00 49.09 38.50
CA ASN A 2 8.71 49.40 37.10
C ASN A 2 8.93 48.12 36.28
N PRO A 3 7.90 47.53 35.64
CA PRO A 3 8.07 46.29 34.88
C PRO A 3 8.55 46.61 33.46
N THR A 4 9.71 46.09 33.07
CA THR A 4 10.19 46.11 31.69
C THR A 4 9.40 45.10 30.86
N ALA A 5 8.64 45.62 29.90
CA ALA A 5 7.90 44.84 28.92
C ALA A 5 8.84 43.92 28.12
N GLY A 6 8.55 42.63 28.10
CA GLY A 6 9.24 41.65 27.24
C GLY A 6 8.90 41.87 25.76
N PRO A 7 9.82 41.56 24.84
CA PRO A 7 9.62 41.79 23.41
C PRO A 7 8.48 40.92 22.86
N SER A 8 7.45 41.55 22.32
CA SER A 8 6.40 40.91 21.55
C SER A 8 7.01 40.30 20.28
N ARG A 9 7.10 38.96 20.22
CA ARG A 9 7.45 38.23 19.00
C ARG A 9 6.35 38.45 17.96
N SER A 10 6.52 39.45 17.11
CA SER A 10 5.71 39.62 15.92
C SER A 10 5.94 38.42 14.99
N ILE A 11 4.90 37.61 14.82
CA ILE A 11 4.88 36.49 13.88
C ILE A 11 4.96 37.11 12.48
N ARG A 12 6.16 37.13 11.87
CA ARG A 12 6.32 37.47 10.44
C ARG A 12 5.73 36.35 9.59
N SER A 13 4.42 36.43 9.35
CA SER A 13 3.57 35.39 8.76
C SER A 13 3.47 35.41 7.23
N SER A 14 4.36 36.08 6.49
CA SER A 14 4.18 36.24 5.02
C SER A 14 5.05 35.30 4.15
N PRO A 15 6.34 35.05 4.43
CA PRO A 15 7.18 34.17 3.61
C PRO A 15 7.01 32.68 3.96
N ALA A 16 6.95 32.35 5.26
CA ALA A 16 6.77 30.98 5.74
C ALA A 16 5.38 30.42 5.38
N LEU A 17 4.32 31.23 5.54
CA LEU A 17 2.97 30.85 5.11
C LEU A 17 2.91 30.63 3.60
N ARG A 18 3.59 31.45 2.80
CA ARG A 18 3.65 31.27 1.34
C ARG A 18 4.40 30.02 0.93
N ALA A 19 5.50 29.68 1.63
CA ALA A 19 6.23 28.43 1.40
C ALA A 19 5.40 27.20 1.80
N ILE A 20 4.70 27.25 2.93
CA ILE A 20 3.78 26.20 3.39
C ILE A 20 2.64 26.05 2.39
N LEU A 21 1.96 27.12 1.98
CA LEU A 21 0.86 27.09 1.01
C LEU A 21 1.30 26.58 -0.36
N ARG A 22 2.50 26.94 -0.81
CA ARG A 22 3.05 26.41 -2.08
C ARG A 22 3.33 24.91 -1.99
N ASN A 23 3.91 24.45 -0.89
CA ASN A 23 4.17 23.01 -0.68
C ASN A 23 2.87 22.23 -0.49
N LEU A 24 1.90 22.78 0.25
CA LEU A 24 0.55 22.22 0.38
C LEU A 24 -0.14 22.16 -0.99
N GLY A 25 -0.04 23.22 -1.78
CA GLY A 25 -0.62 23.30 -3.12
C GLY A 25 -0.07 22.21 -4.04
N TRP A 26 1.25 21.98 -4.01
CA TRP A 26 1.86 20.87 -4.75
C TRP A 26 1.43 19.48 -4.25
N LEU A 27 1.35 19.27 -2.93
CA LEU A 27 0.85 18.02 -2.34
C LEU A 27 -0.62 17.77 -2.70
N LEU A 28 -1.46 18.80 -2.61
CA LEU A 28 -2.87 18.72 -2.97
C LEU A 28 -3.06 18.51 -4.47
N ALA A 29 -2.26 19.17 -5.32
CA ALA A 29 -2.31 18.97 -6.77
C ALA A 29 -2.00 17.52 -7.15
N SER A 30 -0.93 16.94 -6.59
CA SER A 30 -0.57 15.54 -6.85
C SER A 30 -1.65 14.56 -6.36
N ARG A 31 -2.20 14.75 -5.16
CA ARG A 31 -3.32 13.93 -4.65
C ARG A 31 -4.60 14.14 -5.44
N GLY A 32 -4.85 15.35 -5.92
CA GLY A 32 -5.97 15.70 -6.78
C GLY A 32 -5.90 14.96 -8.11
N VAL A 33 -4.74 14.93 -8.77
CA VAL A 33 -4.54 14.16 -10.01
C VAL A 33 -4.84 12.68 -9.79
N LEU A 34 -4.35 12.08 -8.69
CA LEU A 34 -4.66 10.68 -8.35
C LEU A 34 -6.15 10.45 -8.08
N GLY A 35 -6.82 11.42 -7.45
CA GLY A 35 -8.28 11.41 -7.25
C GLY A 35 -9.03 11.45 -8.58
N VAL A 36 -8.62 12.30 -9.51
CA VAL A 36 -9.22 12.40 -10.85
C VAL A 36 -9.02 11.09 -11.64
N LEU A 37 -7.82 10.51 -11.61
CA LEU A 37 -7.54 9.18 -12.18
C LEU A 37 -8.50 8.11 -11.62
N SER A 38 -8.82 8.20 -10.34
CA SER A 38 -9.77 7.28 -9.71
C SER A 38 -11.19 7.40 -10.22
N LEU A 39 -11.65 8.63 -10.49
CA LEU A 39 -12.96 8.85 -11.10
C LEU A 39 -13.01 8.27 -12.51
N PHE A 40 -11.93 8.41 -13.29
CA PHE A 40 -11.87 7.86 -14.64
C PHE A 40 -11.91 6.33 -14.64
N TYR A 41 -11.00 5.66 -13.92
CA TYR A 41 -10.99 4.18 -13.95
C TYR A 41 -12.27 3.59 -13.38
N LEU A 42 -12.89 4.27 -12.39
CA LEU A 42 -14.15 3.83 -11.81
C LEU A 42 -15.29 4.03 -12.82
N GLY A 43 -15.34 5.18 -13.48
CA GLY A 43 -16.30 5.46 -14.55
C GLY A 43 -16.19 4.46 -15.71
N PHE A 44 -14.96 4.10 -16.11
CA PHE A 44 -14.73 3.07 -17.13
C PHE A 44 -15.23 1.70 -16.66
N ALA A 45 -14.93 1.31 -15.41
CA ALA A 45 -15.42 0.04 -14.85
C ALA A 45 -16.95 -0.01 -14.78
N THR A 46 -17.59 1.02 -14.22
CA THR A 46 -19.05 1.07 -14.07
C THR A 46 -19.76 1.09 -15.43
N ARG A 47 -19.24 1.84 -16.42
CA ARG A 47 -19.84 1.89 -17.75
C ARG A 47 -19.65 0.60 -18.54
N SER A 48 -18.49 -0.05 -18.42
CA SER A 48 -18.17 -1.26 -19.19
C SER A 48 -18.88 -2.50 -18.64
N LEU A 49 -18.91 -2.63 -17.31
CA LEU A 49 -19.51 -3.79 -16.64
C LEU A 49 -21.04 -3.66 -16.49
N GLY A 50 -21.57 -2.44 -16.47
CA GLY A 50 -22.95 -2.20 -16.06
C GLY A 50 -23.18 -2.46 -14.58
N VAL A 51 -24.41 -2.23 -14.10
CA VAL A 51 -24.70 -2.16 -12.65
C VAL A 51 -24.46 -3.49 -11.92
N VAL A 52 -24.92 -4.61 -12.50
CA VAL A 52 -24.87 -5.93 -11.85
C VAL A 52 -23.43 -6.43 -11.73
N ASP A 53 -22.68 -6.42 -12.83
CA ASP A 53 -21.31 -6.94 -12.84
C ASP A 53 -20.32 -5.98 -12.16
N PHE A 54 -20.58 -4.67 -12.18
CA PHE A 54 -19.87 -3.72 -11.33
C PHE A 54 -20.11 -4.01 -9.84
N GLY A 55 -21.34 -4.35 -9.44
CA GLY A 55 -21.66 -4.75 -8.07
C GLY A 55 -20.87 -5.99 -7.64
N ARG A 56 -20.80 -7.02 -8.49
CA ARG A 56 -19.98 -8.21 -8.24
C ARG A 56 -18.50 -7.88 -8.12
N PHE A 57 -17.98 -7.05 -9.03
CA PHE A 57 -16.60 -6.58 -8.99
C PHE A 57 -16.29 -5.80 -7.70
N ALA A 58 -17.18 -4.91 -7.27
CA ALA A 58 -17.05 -4.15 -6.04
C ALA A 58 -17.09 -5.06 -4.80
N LEU A 59 -17.97 -6.08 -4.78
CA LEU A 59 -18.02 -7.08 -3.71
C LEU A 59 -16.73 -7.88 -3.63
N ILE A 60 -16.20 -8.35 -4.77
CA ILE A 60 -14.95 -9.11 -4.84
C ILE A 60 -13.78 -8.27 -4.31
N THR A 61 -13.60 -7.07 -4.85
CA THR A 61 -12.48 -6.19 -4.49
C THR A 61 -12.60 -5.70 -3.05
N GLY A 62 -13.80 -5.35 -2.60
CA GLY A 62 -14.09 -4.96 -1.22
C GLY A 62 -13.85 -6.09 -0.23
N ALA A 63 -14.27 -7.32 -0.53
CA ALA A 63 -14.05 -8.48 0.33
C ALA A 63 -12.56 -8.81 0.46
N ALA A 64 -11.81 -8.81 -0.66
CA ALA A 64 -10.37 -9.01 -0.62
C ALA A 64 -9.65 -7.94 0.22
N GLN A 65 -10.07 -6.67 0.09
CA GLN A 65 -9.52 -5.58 0.88
C GLN A 65 -9.88 -5.72 2.37
N ALA A 66 -11.09 -6.15 2.69
CA ALA A 66 -11.53 -6.39 4.07
C ALA A 66 -10.69 -7.51 4.71
N ILE A 67 -10.52 -8.64 4.02
CA ILE A 67 -9.66 -9.75 4.47
C ILE A 67 -8.23 -9.25 4.68
N THR A 68 -7.67 -8.52 3.72
CA THR A 68 -6.31 -7.95 3.84
C THR A 68 -6.18 -7.03 5.04
N THR A 69 -7.20 -6.25 5.35
CA THR A 69 -7.22 -5.35 6.53
C THR A 69 -7.33 -6.13 7.84
N LEU A 70 -8.12 -7.22 7.86
CA LEU A 70 -8.31 -8.06 9.04
C LEU A 70 -7.08 -8.90 9.37
N VAL A 71 -6.43 -9.50 8.38
CA VAL A 71 -5.27 -10.37 8.57
C VAL A 71 -3.93 -9.64 8.52
N GLY A 72 -3.91 -8.43 7.95
CA GLY A 72 -2.72 -7.64 7.71
C GLY A 72 -2.13 -7.09 9.00
N PHE A 73 -1.03 -7.69 9.44
CA PHE A 73 -0.30 -7.20 10.59
C PHE A 73 0.43 -5.88 10.25
N GLN A 74 0.29 -4.87 11.10
CA GLN A 74 0.85 -3.53 10.86
C GLN A 74 2.36 -3.47 11.20
N THR A 75 3.14 -4.37 10.60
CA THR A 75 4.60 -4.49 10.80
C THR A 75 5.36 -3.19 10.61
N TRP A 76 4.87 -2.27 9.77
CA TRP A 76 5.48 -0.95 9.59
C TRP A 76 5.55 -0.14 10.90
N GLN A 77 4.57 -0.28 11.79
CA GLN A 77 4.56 0.43 13.07
C GLN A 77 5.66 -0.10 13.98
N ILE A 78 5.82 -1.42 14.03
CA ILE A 78 6.87 -2.09 14.81
C ILE A 78 8.26 -1.70 14.29
N ILE A 79 8.45 -1.67 12.97
CA ILE A 79 9.72 -1.26 12.37
C ILE A 79 10.05 0.19 12.74
N VAL A 80 9.10 1.11 12.62
CA VAL A 80 9.34 2.53 12.94
C VAL A 80 9.56 2.74 14.43
N GLN A 81 8.80 2.04 15.29
CA GLN A 81 8.90 2.20 16.74
C GLN A 81 10.19 1.58 17.32
N TYR A 82 10.57 0.37 16.88
CA TYR A 82 11.70 -0.37 17.46
C TYR A 82 12.97 -0.33 16.59
N GLY A 83 12.90 0.21 15.38
CA GLY A 83 14.03 0.26 14.45
C GLY A 83 14.92 1.48 14.63
N VAL A 84 14.46 2.54 15.30
CA VAL A 84 15.20 3.81 15.44
C VAL A 84 16.46 3.64 16.28
N ASP A 85 16.36 3.05 17.48
CA ASP A 85 17.53 2.91 18.36
C ASP A 85 18.63 2.01 17.75
N PRO A 86 18.32 0.81 17.21
CA PRO A 86 19.34 -0.02 16.56
C PRO A 86 19.96 0.65 15.34
N LEU A 87 19.19 1.47 14.61
CA LEU A 87 19.68 2.21 13.45
C LEU A 87 20.67 3.30 13.86
N GLN A 88 20.33 4.12 14.87
CA GLN A 88 21.19 5.21 15.36
C GLN A 88 22.47 4.69 16.02
N GLN A 89 22.39 3.54 16.71
CA GLN A 89 23.52 2.92 17.38
C GLN A 89 24.38 2.04 16.45
N GLY A 90 24.09 1.98 15.14
CA GLY A 90 24.84 1.17 14.18
C GLY A 90 24.73 -0.35 14.40
N GLN A 91 23.71 -0.82 15.12
CA GLN A 91 23.53 -2.22 15.48
C GLN A 91 22.81 -2.99 14.37
N SER A 92 23.48 -3.12 13.22
CA SER A 92 22.94 -3.76 12.01
C SER A 92 22.36 -5.16 12.26
N GLY A 93 22.95 -5.94 13.17
CA GLY A 93 22.44 -7.28 13.52
C GLY A 93 21.08 -7.25 14.22
N LYS A 94 20.84 -6.32 15.14
CA LYS A 94 19.53 -6.18 15.81
C LYS A 94 18.47 -5.65 14.84
N LEU A 95 18.85 -4.67 14.01
CA LEU A 95 17.97 -4.14 12.97
C LEU A 95 17.58 -5.24 11.96
N ALA A 96 18.53 -6.05 11.49
CA ALA A 96 18.27 -7.17 10.58
C ALA A 96 17.28 -8.18 11.19
N ARG A 97 17.43 -8.53 12.47
CA ARG A 97 16.51 -9.43 13.19
C ARG A 97 15.09 -8.86 13.26
N LEU A 98 14.95 -7.56 13.54
CA LEU A 98 13.65 -6.86 13.55
C LEU A 98 12.99 -6.92 12.17
N LEU A 99 13.72 -6.57 11.11
CA LEU A 99 13.19 -6.58 9.75
C LEU A 99 12.83 -7.99 9.26
N ARG A 100 13.60 -9.01 9.63
CA ARG A 100 13.26 -10.42 9.34
C ARG A 100 12.02 -10.88 10.08
N CYS A 101 11.87 -10.51 11.34
CA CYS A 101 10.65 -10.80 12.11
C CYS A 101 9.42 -10.16 11.44
N ALA A 102 9.53 -8.89 11.02
CA ALA A 102 8.48 -8.22 10.27
C ALA A 102 8.14 -8.92 8.94
N LEU A 103 9.16 -9.33 8.16
CA LEU A 103 8.95 -10.10 6.94
C LEU A 103 8.22 -11.44 7.19
N VAL A 104 8.61 -12.17 8.23
CA VAL A 104 7.97 -13.44 8.60
C VAL A 104 6.52 -13.20 9.00
N LEU A 105 6.23 -12.14 9.75
CA LEU A 105 4.87 -11.76 10.11
C LEU A 105 4.03 -11.40 8.88
N ASP A 106 4.58 -10.65 7.92
CA ASP A 106 3.89 -10.35 6.66
C ASP A 106 3.58 -11.64 5.87
N ILE A 107 4.50 -12.60 5.82
CA ILE A 107 4.29 -13.91 5.16
C ILE A 107 3.20 -14.72 5.87
N ILE A 108 3.21 -14.76 7.20
CA ILE A 108 2.19 -15.44 8.00
C ILE A 108 0.82 -14.79 7.75
N SER A 109 0.75 -13.46 7.78
CA SER A 109 -0.47 -12.70 7.47
C SER A 109 -0.98 -13.00 6.06
N ALA A 110 -0.11 -12.98 5.06
CA ALA A 110 -0.49 -13.31 3.68
C ALA A 110 -1.04 -14.73 3.57
N THR A 111 -0.35 -15.70 4.16
CA THR A 111 -0.73 -17.13 4.13
C THR A 111 -2.06 -17.36 4.85
N ALA A 112 -2.23 -16.79 6.04
CA ALA A 112 -3.47 -16.86 6.81
C ALA A 112 -4.64 -16.20 6.06
N GLY A 113 -4.41 -15.04 5.44
CA GLY A 113 -5.38 -14.38 4.59
C GLY A 113 -5.78 -15.21 3.38
N ILE A 114 -4.83 -15.89 2.74
CA ILE A 114 -5.10 -16.75 1.58
C ILE A 114 -5.96 -17.94 2.00
N ALA A 115 -5.61 -18.59 3.11
CA ALA A 115 -6.39 -19.68 3.67
C ALA A 115 -7.81 -19.23 4.05
N LEU A 116 -7.95 -18.04 4.65
CA LEU A 116 -9.23 -17.45 5.00
C LEU A 116 -10.07 -17.13 3.75
N ALA A 117 -9.48 -16.51 2.73
CA ALA A 117 -10.15 -16.22 1.47
C ALA A 117 -10.63 -17.51 0.76
N ALA A 118 -9.79 -18.54 0.74
CA ALA A 118 -10.15 -19.84 0.18
C ALA A 118 -11.30 -20.51 0.95
N ALA A 119 -11.28 -20.46 2.29
CA ALA A 119 -12.36 -20.97 3.13
C ALA A 119 -13.67 -20.21 2.89
N ILE A 120 -13.64 -18.87 2.85
CA ILE A 120 -14.81 -18.03 2.58
C ILE A 120 -15.40 -18.35 1.20
N LEU A 121 -14.57 -18.48 0.16
CA LEU A 121 -15.07 -18.81 -1.18
C LEU A 121 -15.62 -20.24 -1.27
N THR A 122 -15.10 -21.17 -0.48
CA THR A 122 -15.58 -22.56 -0.46
C THR A 122 -16.92 -22.67 0.26
N PHE A 123 -17.08 -22.04 1.42
CA PHE A 123 -18.25 -22.21 2.29
C PHE A 123 -19.32 -21.12 2.16
N ALA A 124 -18.95 -19.92 1.70
CA ALA A 124 -19.81 -18.74 1.73
C ALA A 124 -19.93 -17.99 0.38
N SER A 125 -19.43 -18.56 -0.73
CA SER A 125 -19.53 -17.91 -2.06
C SER A 125 -20.97 -17.64 -2.50
N GLY A 126 -21.90 -18.56 -2.22
CA GLY A 126 -23.32 -18.39 -2.52
C GLY A 126 -23.96 -17.24 -1.73
N ALA A 127 -23.60 -17.09 -0.44
CA ALA A 127 -24.10 -16.00 0.41
C ALA A 127 -23.54 -14.63 -0.03
N LEU A 128 -22.34 -14.61 -0.61
CA LEU A 128 -21.70 -13.41 -1.15
C LEU A 128 -22.21 -13.04 -2.56
N GLY A 129 -23.10 -13.83 -3.15
CA GLY A 129 -23.61 -13.61 -4.51
C GLY A 129 -22.53 -13.76 -5.59
N ILE A 130 -21.46 -14.50 -5.32
CA ILE A 130 -20.36 -14.74 -6.26
C ILE A 130 -20.70 -15.96 -7.11
N PRO A 131 -20.95 -15.80 -8.42
CA PRO A 131 -21.19 -16.92 -9.32
C PRO A 131 -19.99 -17.87 -9.36
N ASP A 132 -20.26 -19.16 -9.52
CA ASP A 132 -19.21 -20.20 -9.57
C ASP A 132 -18.19 -19.96 -10.68
N ALA A 133 -18.62 -19.42 -11.82
CA ALA A 133 -17.76 -19.02 -12.93
C ALA A 133 -16.73 -17.94 -12.54
N LEU A 134 -17.01 -17.13 -11.52
CA LEU A 134 -16.11 -16.08 -11.03
C LEU A 134 -15.30 -16.52 -9.80
N ARG A 135 -15.58 -17.68 -9.22
CA ARG A 135 -14.93 -18.15 -7.99
C ARG A 135 -13.42 -18.25 -8.16
N GLN A 136 -12.96 -18.82 -9.27
CA GLN A 136 -11.52 -18.95 -9.57
C GLN A 136 -10.85 -17.58 -9.76
N ASN A 137 -11.47 -16.68 -10.54
CA ASN A 137 -10.94 -15.32 -10.74
C ASN A 137 -10.88 -14.54 -9.42
N THR A 138 -11.88 -14.71 -8.57
CA THR A 138 -11.95 -14.09 -7.24
C THR A 138 -10.84 -14.61 -6.33
N LEU A 139 -10.61 -15.92 -6.30
CA LEU A 139 -9.55 -16.53 -5.50
C LEU A 139 -8.17 -16.04 -5.97
N ILE A 140 -7.91 -16.03 -7.28
CA ILE A 140 -6.66 -15.54 -7.86
C ILE A 140 -6.46 -14.07 -7.46
N PHE A 141 -7.49 -13.23 -7.63
CA PHE A 141 -7.41 -11.81 -7.26
C PHE A 141 -7.13 -11.61 -5.77
N ALA A 142 -7.80 -12.38 -4.90
CA ALA A 142 -7.57 -12.33 -3.45
C ALA A 142 -6.13 -12.73 -3.09
N VAL A 143 -5.62 -13.82 -3.69
CA VAL A 143 -4.23 -14.26 -3.51
C VAL A 143 -3.26 -13.16 -3.94
N VAL A 144 -3.45 -12.58 -5.12
CA VAL A 144 -2.60 -11.49 -5.63
C VAL A 144 -2.61 -10.30 -4.68
N THR A 145 -3.78 -9.89 -4.18
CA THR A 145 -3.92 -8.78 -3.24
C THR A 145 -3.18 -9.06 -1.93
N LEU A 146 -3.31 -10.28 -1.39
CA LEU A 146 -2.69 -10.71 -0.14
C LEU A 146 -1.17 -10.90 -0.27
N LEU A 147 -0.68 -11.39 -1.40
CA LEU A 147 0.76 -11.46 -1.69
C LEU A 147 1.36 -10.06 -1.92
N SER A 148 0.53 -9.07 -2.25
CA SER A 148 0.95 -7.67 -2.45
C SER A 148 0.99 -6.86 -1.14
N ILE A 149 0.92 -7.52 0.02
CA ILE A 149 1.17 -6.90 1.33
C ILE A 149 2.52 -6.19 1.30
N ARG A 150 2.52 -4.93 1.73
CA ARG A 150 3.64 -3.99 1.61
C ARG A 150 3.98 -3.28 2.92
N SER A 151 3.58 -3.86 4.05
CA SER A 151 3.78 -3.27 5.37
C SER A 151 5.26 -3.19 5.74
N THR A 152 6.04 -4.27 5.58
CA THR A 152 7.48 -4.24 5.84
C THR A 152 8.26 -3.20 5.00
N PRO A 153 8.18 -3.17 3.66
CA PRO A 153 8.93 -2.20 2.87
C PRO A 153 8.50 -0.75 3.16
N LEU A 154 7.22 -0.51 3.48
CA LEU A 154 6.78 0.78 3.99
C LEU A 154 7.48 1.17 5.29
N GLY A 155 7.56 0.24 6.26
CA GLY A 155 8.28 0.45 7.52
C GLY A 155 9.75 0.81 7.32
N ILE A 156 10.43 0.10 6.40
CA ILE A 156 11.84 0.35 6.07
C ILE A 156 12.03 1.77 5.51
N LEU A 157 11.20 2.17 4.54
CA LEU A 157 11.29 3.51 3.94
C LEU A 157 11.03 4.61 4.99
N ARG A 158 10.06 4.40 5.88
CA ARG A 158 9.73 5.35 6.95
C ARG A 158 10.84 5.46 7.99
N LEU A 159 11.42 4.34 8.39
CA LEU A 159 12.54 4.31 9.34
C LEU A 159 13.76 5.09 8.84
N ARG A 160 13.92 5.21 7.52
CA ARG A 160 15.00 5.95 6.86
C ARG A 160 14.61 7.37 6.44
N ASP A 161 13.50 7.91 6.93
CA ASP A 161 12.93 9.20 6.55
C ASP A 161 12.60 9.36 5.05
N ARG A 162 12.46 8.25 4.30
CA ARG A 162 12.17 8.23 2.85
C ARG A 162 10.67 8.22 2.55
N PHE A 163 9.91 9.07 3.23
CA PHE A 163 8.45 9.18 3.07
C PHE A 163 8.03 9.53 1.63
N ALA A 164 8.85 10.31 0.91
CA ALA A 164 8.61 10.64 -0.49
C ALA A 164 8.62 9.41 -1.40
N HIS A 165 9.50 8.43 -1.14
CA HIS A 165 9.58 7.20 -1.91
C HIS A 165 8.34 6.32 -1.68
N ALA A 166 7.88 6.23 -0.42
CA ALA A 166 6.62 5.54 -0.10
C ALA A 166 5.43 6.21 -0.82
N ALA A 167 5.36 7.55 -0.82
CA ALA A 167 4.31 8.27 -1.54
C ALA A 167 4.35 8.06 -3.06
N LEU A 168 5.55 7.97 -3.65
CA LEU A 168 5.72 7.62 -5.07
C LEU A 168 5.23 6.19 -5.36
N ALA A 169 5.54 5.23 -4.49
CA ALA A 169 5.04 3.86 -4.63
C ALA A 169 3.51 3.81 -4.53
N ASP A 170 2.90 4.47 -3.54
CA ASP A 170 1.43 4.54 -3.38
C ASP A 170 0.73 5.16 -4.60
N SER A 171 1.40 6.10 -5.27
CA SER A 171 0.88 6.72 -6.49
C SER A 171 0.78 5.74 -7.67
N MET A 172 1.49 4.61 -7.63
CA MET A 172 1.42 3.59 -8.69
C MET A 172 0.07 2.89 -8.75
N THR A 173 -0.65 2.76 -7.64
CA THR A 173 -1.95 2.05 -7.63
C THR A 173 -2.97 2.72 -8.54
N PRO A 174 -3.34 4.01 -8.37
CA PRO A 174 -4.31 4.66 -9.23
C PRO A 174 -3.83 4.79 -10.69
N VAL A 175 -2.53 4.99 -10.92
CA VAL A 175 -1.96 5.07 -12.28
C VAL A 175 -2.07 3.72 -12.99
N ALA A 176 -1.65 2.63 -12.34
CA ALA A 176 -1.73 1.28 -12.91
C ALA A 176 -3.17 0.83 -13.09
N ARG A 177 -4.09 1.16 -12.18
CA ARG A 177 -5.53 0.90 -12.35
C ARG A 177 -6.12 1.67 -13.53
N PHE A 178 -5.74 2.93 -13.72
CA PHE A 178 -6.17 3.70 -14.87
C PHE A 178 -5.68 3.09 -16.19
N LEU A 179 -4.37 2.84 -16.33
CA LEU A 179 -3.82 2.20 -17.53
C LEU A 179 -4.41 0.80 -17.77
N GLY A 180 -4.54 0.01 -16.69
CA GLY A 180 -5.17 -1.31 -16.74
C GLY A 180 -6.65 -1.26 -17.12
N SER A 181 -7.39 -0.23 -16.69
CA SER A 181 -8.80 -0.04 -17.08
C SER A 181 -8.95 0.35 -18.55
N LEU A 182 -8.01 1.13 -19.11
CA LEU A 182 -7.97 1.42 -20.54
C LEU A 182 -7.67 0.16 -21.35
N TYR A 183 -6.73 -0.65 -20.88
CA TYR A 183 -6.43 -1.95 -21.49
C TYR A 183 -7.64 -2.90 -21.44
N ALA A 184 -8.28 -3.03 -20.28
CA ALA A 184 -9.47 -3.86 -20.14
C ALA A 184 -10.59 -3.38 -21.08
N LEU A 185 -10.84 -2.07 -21.16
CA LEU A 185 -11.82 -1.50 -22.08
C LEU A 185 -11.55 -1.86 -23.55
N ALA A 186 -10.27 -1.89 -23.95
CA ALA A 186 -9.88 -2.16 -25.34
C ALA A 186 -9.88 -3.65 -25.71
N PHE A 187 -9.54 -4.55 -24.78
CA PHE A 187 -9.24 -5.95 -25.10
C PHE A 187 -10.10 -6.98 -24.35
N ASP A 188 -10.56 -6.67 -23.14
CA ASP A 188 -11.34 -7.60 -22.31
C ASP A 188 -12.28 -6.81 -21.36
N PRO A 189 -13.39 -6.25 -21.88
CA PRO A 189 -14.32 -5.44 -21.09
C PRO A 189 -15.24 -6.33 -20.24
N SER A 190 -14.65 -7.19 -19.41
CA SER A 190 -15.32 -8.15 -18.54
C SER A 190 -14.80 -8.05 -17.11
N ILE A 191 -15.53 -8.63 -16.13
CA ILE A 191 -15.08 -8.66 -14.73
C ILE A 191 -13.66 -9.22 -14.63
N ARG A 192 -13.33 -10.24 -15.42
CA ARG A 192 -12.00 -10.86 -15.41
C ARG A 192 -10.92 -9.86 -15.83
N GLY A 193 -11.11 -9.13 -16.94
CA GLY A 193 -10.17 -8.12 -17.41
C GLY A 193 -9.91 -7.03 -16.37
N PHE A 194 -10.98 -6.55 -15.72
CA PHE A 194 -10.87 -5.57 -14.63
C PHE A 194 -10.18 -6.13 -13.38
N LEU A 195 -10.44 -7.39 -12.99
CA LEU A 195 -9.73 -8.03 -11.87
C LEU A 195 -8.24 -8.22 -12.16
N ILE A 196 -7.88 -8.58 -13.40
CA ILE A 196 -6.48 -8.67 -13.84
C ILE A 196 -5.82 -7.30 -13.75
N ALA A 197 -6.47 -6.25 -14.25
CA ALA A 197 -5.96 -4.88 -14.17
C ALA A 197 -5.73 -4.42 -12.72
N TRP A 198 -6.68 -4.70 -11.81
CA TRP A 198 -6.53 -4.35 -10.40
C TRP A 198 -5.44 -5.17 -9.72
N GLY A 199 -5.38 -6.48 -9.97
CA GLY A 199 -4.33 -7.34 -9.42
C GLY A 199 -2.94 -6.92 -9.90
N ALA A 200 -2.80 -6.58 -11.19
CA ALA A 200 -1.56 -6.04 -11.74
C ALA A 200 -1.16 -4.71 -11.09
N ALA A 201 -2.13 -3.85 -10.76
CA ALA A 201 -1.86 -2.61 -10.04
C ALA A 201 -1.37 -2.84 -8.60
N GLU A 202 -1.90 -3.85 -7.90
CA GLU A 202 -1.41 -4.24 -6.57
C GLU A 202 0.03 -4.73 -6.64
N LEU A 203 0.33 -5.61 -7.60
CA LEU A 203 1.69 -6.12 -7.82
C LEU A 203 2.66 -5.01 -8.23
N ALA A 204 2.26 -4.13 -9.14
CA ALA A 204 3.08 -3.00 -9.57
C ALA A 204 3.42 -2.08 -8.39
N THR A 205 2.45 -1.85 -7.50
CA THR A 205 2.66 -1.04 -6.29
C THR A 205 3.59 -1.74 -5.30
N ALA A 206 3.37 -3.03 -5.03
CA ALA A 206 4.25 -3.82 -4.17
C ALA A 206 5.69 -3.89 -4.73
N ALA A 207 5.83 -4.08 -6.04
CA ALA A 207 7.12 -4.06 -6.72
C ALA A 207 7.80 -2.69 -6.59
N ALA A 208 7.06 -1.58 -6.77
CA ALA A 208 7.60 -0.24 -6.59
C ALA A 208 8.16 -0.02 -5.18
N TYR A 209 7.46 -0.48 -4.14
CA TYR A 209 7.95 -0.46 -2.76
C TYR A 209 9.29 -1.20 -2.62
N TRP A 210 9.36 -2.44 -3.10
CA TRP A 210 10.57 -3.26 -3.00
C TRP A 210 11.73 -2.73 -3.85
N ILE A 211 11.46 -2.18 -5.04
CA ILE A 211 12.48 -1.54 -5.90
C ILE A 211 13.06 -0.31 -5.21
N LEU A 212 12.24 0.53 -4.56
CA LEU A 212 12.72 1.74 -3.89
C LEU A 212 13.50 1.41 -2.62
N VAL A 213 13.13 0.34 -1.90
CA VAL A 213 13.94 -0.22 -0.80
C VAL A 213 15.27 -0.75 -1.35
N ALA A 214 15.24 -1.47 -2.48
CA ALA A 214 16.43 -2.05 -3.10
C ALA A 214 17.45 -1.00 -3.55
N ARG A 215 16.97 0.11 -4.12
CA ARG A 215 17.79 1.26 -4.53
C ARG A 215 18.35 2.04 -3.35
N GLY A 216 17.91 1.75 -2.13
CA GLY A 216 18.31 2.48 -0.94
C GLY A 216 19.50 1.97 -0.15
N ASP A 217 20.18 0.92 -0.64
CA ASP A 217 21.24 0.18 0.05
C ASP A 217 20.77 -0.51 1.35
N ASP A 218 19.47 -0.79 1.49
CA ASP A 218 18.90 -1.47 2.67
C ASP A 218 18.83 -3.00 2.51
N LEU A 219 18.97 -3.52 1.29
CA LEU A 219 19.01 -4.97 0.98
C LEU A 219 20.17 -5.75 1.66
N PRO A 220 21.39 -5.20 1.80
CA PRO A 220 22.48 -5.88 2.50
C PRO A 220 22.16 -6.18 3.98
N LEU A 221 21.35 -5.35 4.64
CA LEU A 221 20.94 -5.55 6.04
C LEU A 221 20.00 -6.74 6.21
N LEU A 222 19.17 -7.04 5.20
CA LEU A 222 18.34 -8.25 5.22
C LEU A 222 19.18 -9.52 5.02
N ARG A 223 20.32 -9.41 4.33
CA ARG A 223 21.23 -10.53 4.01
C ARG A 223 22.31 -10.76 5.05
N SER A 224 22.68 -9.77 5.87
CA SER A 224 23.69 -9.96 6.91
C SER A 224 23.22 -11.00 7.93
N VAL A 225 23.82 -12.20 7.89
CA VAL A 225 23.69 -13.22 8.92
C VAL A 225 24.29 -12.62 10.20
N PRO A 226 23.61 -12.67 11.36
CA PRO A 226 24.25 -12.29 12.60
C PRO A 226 25.44 -13.21 12.81
N ALA A 227 26.66 -12.66 12.85
CA ALA A 227 27.75 -13.35 13.51
C ALA A 227 27.32 -13.48 14.98
N GLU A 228 27.07 -14.71 15.44
CA GLU A 228 26.80 -14.96 16.85
C GLU A 228 27.99 -14.44 17.67
N PRO A 229 27.78 -13.57 18.67
CA PRO A 229 28.74 -13.41 19.74
C PRO A 229 28.73 -14.71 20.55
N ARG A 230 29.88 -15.39 20.59
CA ARG A 230 30.15 -16.45 21.57
C ARG A 230 30.13 -15.89 22.98
#